data_AF-A0A7T7HH07-F1
#
_entry.id   AF-A0A7T7HH07-F1
#
_cell.length_a   1.000
_cell.length_b   1.000
_cell.length_c   1.000
_cell.angle_alpha   90.00
_cell.angle_beta   90.00
_cell.angle_gamma   90.00
#
_symmetry.space_group_name_H-M   'P 1'
#
loop_
_entity.id
_entity.type
_entity.pdbx_description
1 polymer ?
#
loop_
_entity_poly.entity_id
_entity_poly.type
_entity_poly.pdbx_seq_one_letter_code
_entity_poly.pdbx_strand_id
1 'polypeptide(L)'
;MEINSLDRGGFDFSEDIERLIRIVIAKNLGEELIAWFKANRFSERYSPIYVALLAAVRGERLLLDSNPEVRHAANLIYSRLVARK
;
A
#
# COMPACT_ATOMS: atom_id res chain seq x y z
N MET A 1 2.63 -31.30 26.86
CA MET A 1 1.56 -30.75 25.99
C MET A 1 2.07 -29.41 25.51
N GLU A 2 2.74 -29.40 24.35
CA GLU A 2 3.25 -28.16 23.75
C GLU A 2 2.07 -27.37 23.23
N ILE A 3 1.77 -26.27 23.92
CA ILE A 3 0.84 -25.26 23.43
C ILE A 3 1.61 -24.49 22.35
N ASN A 4 1.34 -24.82 21.08
CA ASN A 4 1.85 -24.08 19.93
C ASN A 4 1.47 -22.60 20.10
N SER A 5 2.45 -21.79 20.49
CA SER A 5 2.33 -20.35 20.61
C SER A 5 2.40 -19.74 19.22
N LEU A 6 1.27 -19.71 18.52
CA LEU A 6 1.08 -18.92 17.29
C LEU A 6 0.92 -17.42 17.57
N ASP A 7 1.33 -16.95 18.75
CA ASP A 7 1.15 -15.57 19.24
C ASP A 7 2.50 -14.80 19.28
N ARG A 8 3.36 -15.00 18.27
CA ARG A 8 4.63 -14.26 18.14
C ARG A 8 4.74 -13.46 16.83
N GLY A 9 3.64 -12.86 16.42
CA GLY A 9 3.63 -11.93 15.30
C GLY A 9 2.23 -11.36 15.15
N GLY A 10 1.93 -10.28 15.86
CA GLY A 10 0.67 -9.58 15.70
C GLY A 10 0.47 -9.21 14.23
N PHE A 11 -0.70 -9.52 13.67
CA PHE A 11 -1.09 -9.06 12.34
C PHE A 11 -1.17 -7.52 12.37
N ASP A 12 -0.11 -6.84 11.92
CA ASP A 12 -0.18 -5.42 11.63
C ASP A 12 -0.86 -5.25 10.27
N PHE A 13 -2.12 -4.85 10.32
CA PHE A 13 -2.95 -4.57 9.16
C PHE A 13 -2.25 -3.68 8.12
N SER A 14 -1.42 -2.73 8.55
CA SER A 14 -0.68 -1.85 7.65
C SER A 14 0.43 -2.60 6.92
N GLU A 15 1.21 -3.43 7.63
CA GLU A 15 2.25 -4.26 7.03
C GLU A 15 1.68 -5.30 6.07
N ASP A 16 0.53 -5.88 6.41
CA ASP A 16 -0.16 -6.87 5.58
C ASP A 16 -0.69 -6.26 4.28
N ILE A 17 -1.27 -5.06 4.35
CA ILE A 17 -1.68 -4.32 3.15
C ILE A 17 -0.46 -3.97 2.29
N GLU A 18 0.61 -3.46 2.88
CA GLU A 18 1.84 -3.16 2.12
C GLU A 18 2.41 -4.42 1.47
N ARG A 19 2.37 -5.57 2.15
CA ARG A 19 2.80 -6.87 1.59
C ARG A 19 1.92 -7.30 0.43
N LEU A 20 0.60 -7.18 0.55
CA LEU A 20 -0.35 -7.46 -0.53
C LEU A 20 -0.06 -6.57 -1.75
N ILE A 21 0.10 -5.26 -1.54
CA ILE A 21 0.40 -4.30 -2.62
C ILE A 21 1.68 -4.70 -3.35
N ARG A 22 2.76 -5.05 -2.62
CA ARG A 22 4.01 -5.50 -3.23
C ARG A 22 3.81 -6.75 -4.09
N ILE A 23 3.09 -7.75 -3.60
CA ILE A 23 2.82 -9.00 -4.34
C ILE A 23 2.04 -8.71 -5.64
N VAL A 24 1.02 -7.85 -5.55
CA VAL A 24 0.20 -7.47 -6.70
C VAL A 24 1.02 -6.73 -7.76
N ILE A 25 1.85 -5.75 -7.35
CA ILE A 25 2.74 -5.02 -8.26
C ILE A 25 3.74 -5.99 -8.92
N ALA A 26 4.35 -6.90 -8.15
CA ALA A 26 5.30 -7.88 -8.67
C ALA A 26 4.67 -8.84 -9.71
N LYS A 27 3.35 -9.04 -9.65
CA LYS A 27 2.57 -9.83 -10.61
C LYS A 27 2.02 -9.01 -11.78
N ASN A 28 2.41 -7.74 -11.91
CA ASN A 28 1.88 -6.78 -12.90
C ASN A 28 0.36 -6.56 -12.79
N LEU A 29 -0.22 -6.71 -11.59
CA LEU A 29 -1.66 -6.52 -11.32
C LEU A 29 -1.96 -5.16 -10.65
N GLY A 30 -1.02 -4.22 -10.72
CA GLY A 30 -1.11 -2.93 -10.03
C GLY A 30 -2.27 -2.06 -10.53
N GLU A 31 -2.54 -2.09 -11.84
CA GLU A 31 -3.62 -1.32 -12.47
C GLU A 31 -5.00 -1.85 -12.06
N GLU A 32 -5.15 -3.17 -11.96
CA GLU A 32 -6.36 -3.83 -11.48
C GLU A 32 -6.64 -3.48 -10.03
N LEU A 33 -5.61 -3.45 -9.18
CA LEU A 33 -5.77 -3.03 -7.78
C LEU A 33 -6.15 -1.55 -7.68
N ILE A 34 -5.59 -0.67 -8.51
CA ILE A 34 -6.00 0.73 -8.59
C ILE A 34 -7.48 0.83 -8.98
N ALA A 35 -7.91 0.07 -9.98
CA ALA A 35 -9.31 0.04 -10.42
C ALA A 35 -10.24 -0.47 -9.30
N TRP A 36 -9.82 -1.50 -8.58
CA TRP A 36 -10.55 -2.04 -7.43
C TRP A 36 -10.67 -1.02 -6.29
N PHE A 37 -9.61 -0.27 -5.98
CA PHE A 37 -9.67 0.82 -4.98
C PHE A 37 -10.70 1.89 -5.35
N LYS A 38 -10.75 2.29 -6.62
CA LYS A 38 -11.75 3.25 -7.12
C LYS A 38 -13.16 2.69 -7.05
N ALA A 39 -13.37 1.45 -7.52
CA ALA A 39 -14.68 0.81 -7.55
C ALA A 39 -15.32 0.70 -6.15
N ASN A 40 -14.51 0.51 -5.11
CA ASN A 40 -14.96 0.38 -3.72
C ASN A 40 -14.93 1.70 -2.92
N ARG A 41 -14.66 2.84 -3.56
CA ARG A 41 -14.50 4.17 -2.91
C ARG A 41 -13.39 4.20 -1.84
N PHE A 42 -12.42 3.30 -1.94
CA PHE A 42 -11.27 3.25 -1.03
C PHE A 42 -10.20 4.29 -1.34
N SER A 43 -10.23 4.86 -2.55
CA SER A 43 -9.34 5.96 -2.94
C SER A 43 -9.45 7.20 -2.05
N GLU A 44 -10.63 7.46 -1.49
CA GLU A 44 -10.89 8.58 -0.58
C GLU A 44 -10.60 8.17 0.87
N ARG A 45 -11.20 7.06 1.31
CA ARG A 45 -11.09 6.58 2.70
C ARG A 45 -9.66 6.22 3.11
N TYR A 46 -8.88 5.71 2.17
CA TYR A 46 -7.49 5.28 2.38
C TYR A 46 -6.55 6.05 1.45
N SER A 47 -6.77 7.36 1.34
CA SER A 47 -6.07 8.23 0.39
C SER A 47 -4.54 8.09 0.42
N PRO A 48 -3.85 8.03 1.59
CA PRO A 48 -2.40 7.84 1.61
C PRO A 48 -1.93 6.52 0.96
N ILE A 49 -2.64 5.41 1.22
CA ILE A 49 -2.33 4.09 0.64
C ILE A 49 -2.56 4.14 -0.87
N TYR A 50 -3.67 4.74 -1.29
CA TYR A 50 -4.03 4.84 -2.70
C TYR A 50 -3.01 5.66 -3.51
N VAL A 51 -2.56 6.81 -2.97
CA VAL A 51 -1.55 7.65 -3.61
C VAL A 51 -0.19 6.93 -3.67
N ALA A 52 0.20 6.22 -2.61
CA ALA A 52 1.43 5.43 -2.62
C ALA A 52 1.38 4.30 -3.66
N LEU A 53 0.24 3.62 -3.81
CA LEU A 53 0.01 2.61 -4.84
C LEU A 53 0.11 3.21 -6.25
N LEU A 54 -0.56 4.35 -6.50
CA LEU A 54 -0.45 5.06 -7.77
C LEU A 54 1.00 5.39 -8.11
N ALA A 55 1.75 5.91 -7.14
CA ALA A 55 3.15 6.27 -7.31
C ALA A 55 4.03 5.04 -7.59
N ALA A 56 3.78 3.92 -6.92
CA ALA A 56 4.52 2.67 -7.12
C ALA A 56 4.24 2.01 -8.48
N VAL A 57 3.04 2.16 -9.03
CA VAL A 57 2.62 1.56 -10.32
C VAL A 57 2.92 2.48 -11.51
N ARG A 58 2.60 3.77 -11.39
CA ARG A 58 2.60 4.73 -12.51
C ARG A 58 3.72 5.77 -12.43
N GLY A 59 4.44 5.86 -11.31
CA GLY A 59 5.60 6.71 -11.15
C GLY A 59 5.49 7.70 -9.98
N GLU A 60 6.64 7.96 -9.34
CA GLU A 60 6.78 8.72 -8.10
C GLU A 60 6.15 10.12 -8.14
N ARG A 61 6.16 10.78 -9.31
CA ARG A 61 5.64 12.15 -9.48
C ARG A 61 4.20 12.33 -9.01
N LEU A 62 3.39 11.27 -9.02
CA LEU A 62 2.00 11.29 -8.57
C LEU A 62 1.84 11.57 -7.07
N LEU A 63 2.91 11.45 -6.26
CA LEU A 63 2.89 11.89 -4.86
C LEU A 63 2.63 13.39 -4.75
N LEU A 64 3.12 14.17 -5.71
CA LEU A 64 3.00 15.63 -5.72
C LEU A 64 1.58 16.11 -6.04
N ASP A 65 0.76 15.27 -6.67
CA ASP A 65 -0.63 15.60 -7.03
C ASP A 65 -1.58 15.56 -5.82
N SER A 66 -1.11 15.09 -4.67
CA SER A 66 -1.87 15.01 -3.42
C SER A 66 -1.61 16.20 -2.50
N ASN A 67 -2.57 16.50 -1.62
CA ASN A 67 -2.42 17.53 -0.61
C ASN A 67 -1.27 17.21 0.38
N PRO A 68 -0.69 18.20 1.09
CA PRO A 68 0.50 17.99 1.92
C PRO A 68 0.36 16.92 3.01
N GLU A 69 -0.82 16.80 3.63
CA GLU A 69 -1.08 15.82 4.70
C GLU A 69 -1.08 14.39 4.14
N VAL A 70 -1.84 14.15 3.07
CA VAL A 70 -1.87 12.86 2.37
C VAL A 70 -0.49 12.52 1.81
N ARG A 71 0.20 13.50 1.22
CA ARG A 71 1.52 13.33 0.63
C ARG A 71 2.55 12.87 1.65
N HIS A 72 2.54 13.43 2.86
CA HIS A 72 3.49 13.02 3.90
C HIS A 72 3.32 11.53 4.26
N ALA A 73 2.09 11.11 4.53
CA ALA A 73 1.79 9.71 4.82
C ALA A 73 2.05 8.78 3.62
N ALA A 74 1.68 9.20 2.41
CA ALA A 74 1.91 8.44 1.18
C ALA A 74 3.40 8.25 0.89
N ASN A 75 4.25 9.26 1.15
CA ASN A 75 5.70 9.15 0.99
C ASN A 75 6.32 8.06 1.88
N LEU A 76 5.87 7.95 3.13
CA LEU A 76 6.34 6.92 4.06
C LEU A 76 5.98 5.52 3.56
N ILE A 77 4.74 5.33 3.12
CA ILE A 77 4.26 4.05 2.56
C ILE A 77 5.00 3.74 1.26
N TYR A 78 5.08 4.69 0.33
CA TYR A 78 5.76 4.55 -0.95
C TYR A 78 7.22 4.09 -0.76
N SER A 79 7.95 4.76 0.14
CA SER A 79 9.33 4.42 0.46
C SER A 79 9.48 2.96 0.90
N ARG A 80 8.55 2.45 1.71
CA ARG A 80 8.54 1.03 2.14
C ARG A 80 8.13 0.05 1.03
N LEU A 81 7.29 0.48 0.10
CA LEU A 81 6.92 -0.32 -1.06
C LEU A 81 8.11 -0.51 -2.01
N VAL A 82 8.90 0.54 -2.23
CA VAL A 82 10.04 0.50 -3.19
C VAL A 82 11.35 0.02 -2.57
N ALA A 83 11.58 0.21 -1.26
CA ALA A 83 12.85 -0.14 -0.62
C ALA A 83 13.15 -1.65 -0.55
N ARG A 84 12.18 -2.53 -0.81
CA ARG A 84 12.34 -3.99 -0.76
C ARG A 84 12.15 -4.68 -2.12
N LYS A 85 12.50 -4.01 -3.20
CA LYS A 85 12.43 -4.57 -4.56
C LYS A 85 13.59 -5.52 -4.85
#